data_AF-A0A955XI10-F1
#
_entry.id   AF-A0A955XI10-F1
#
_cell.length_a   1.000
_cell.length_b   1.000
_cell.length_c   1.000
_cell.angle_alpha   90.00
_cell.angle_beta   90.00
_cell.angle_gamma   90.00
#
_symmetry.space_group_name_H-M   'P 1'
#
loop_
_entity.id
_entity.type
_entity.pdbx_description
1 polymer ?
#
loop_
_entity_poly.entity_id
_entity_poly.type
_entity_poly.pdbx_seq_one_letter_code
_entity_poly.pdbx_strand_id
1 'polypeptide(L)'
;MHLDSQSLTRLRDRIGLFHGFSDADLIALLRRAERLTLADGQLVFREGTPGNKMFVILAGAVRISRRLGLEQAEVIATLEGGDCFGEMGLIDTAPRSADAAAVGETVVLGLSAEALADSDAALTARLYRNFASILAARVRATNEQFARVNARERELTGRFKELAGRLGASRNGLRGSELNHADLESASLRGADLRGALLHDANLAGADFREADLRGADLRQADFSGARLDHADFSGADLRGAHFEKVDLRHANFAGARIQALGDTPETA
;
A
#
# COMPACT_ATOMS: atom_id res chain seq x y z
N MET A 1 -29.78 26.39 15.26
CA MET A 1 -28.37 26.84 15.19
C MET A 1 -28.35 28.19 14.49
N HIS A 2 -28.17 29.30 15.19
CA HIS A 2 -27.90 30.59 14.52
C HIS A 2 -26.42 30.60 14.17
N LEU A 3 -26.11 30.33 12.90
CA LEU A 3 -24.75 30.45 12.38
C LEU A 3 -24.58 31.85 11.80
N ASP A 4 -23.62 32.60 12.32
CA ASP A 4 -23.22 33.87 11.71
C ASP A 4 -22.40 33.64 10.42
N SER A 5 -22.30 34.67 9.59
CA SER A 5 -21.61 34.59 8.29
C SER A 5 -20.11 34.30 8.44
N GLN A 6 -19.50 34.65 9.58
CA GLN A 6 -18.10 34.29 9.88
C GLN A 6 -17.93 32.78 10.10
N SER A 7 -18.87 32.14 10.81
CA SER A 7 -18.87 30.70 11.05
C SER A 7 -19.08 29.91 9.77
N LEU A 8 -19.97 30.38 8.88
CA LEU A 8 -20.20 29.77 7.57
C LEU A 8 -18.95 29.88 6.66
N THR A 9 -18.26 31.02 6.72
CA THR A 9 -17.01 31.22 5.99
C THR A 9 -15.92 30.26 6.48
N ARG A 10 -15.70 30.14 7.80
CA ARG A 10 -14.74 29.19 8.36
C ARG A 10 -15.03 27.74 7.97
N LEU A 11 -16.31 27.36 7.89
CA LEU A 11 -16.70 26.02 7.45
C LEU A 11 -16.33 25.76 5.98
N ARG A 12 -16.55 26.72 5.08
CA ARG A 12 -16.16 26.56 3.66
C ARG A 12 -14.65 26.47 3.47
N ASP A 13 -13.89 27.26 4.21
CA ASP A 13 -12.44 27.31 4.05
C ASP A 13 -11.77 26.03 4.56
N ARG A 14 -12.31 25.44 5.64
CA ARG A 14 -11.72 24.26 6.28
C ARG A 14 -12.22 22.95 5.70
N ILE A 15 -13.39 22.92 5.07
CA ILE A 15 -14.03 21.69 4.60
C ILE A 15 -14.18 21.77 3.08
N GLY A 16 -13.30 21.06 2.37
CA GLY A 16 -13.32 21.03 0.90
C GLY A 16 -14.66 20.60 0.29
N LEU A 17 -15.47 19.82 1.04
CA LEU A 17 -16.81 19.43 0.61
C LEU A 17 -17.75 20.64 0.38
N PHE A 18 -17.55 21.73 1.12
CA PHE A 18 -18.40 22.92 1.08
C PHE A 18 -17.85 24.01 0.14
N HIS A 19 -16.79 23.72 -0.61
CA HIS A 19 -16.20 24.69 -1.53
C HIS A 19 -17.23 25.15 -2.59
N GLY A 20 -17.33 26.46 -2.80
CA GLY A 20 -18.27 27.04 -3.77
C GLY A 20 -19.76 27.01 -3.35
N PHE A 21 -20.07 26.64 -2.10
CA PHE A 21 -21.43 26.77 -1.56
C PHE A 21 -21.71 28.24 -1.20
N SER A 22 -22.93 28.70 -1.46
CA SER A 22 -23.43 29.96 -0.90
C SER A 22 -23.81 29.79 0.58
N ASP A 23 -23.97 30.90 1.30
CA ASP A 23 -24.46 30.86 2.69
C ASP A 23 -25.84 30.18 2.78
N ALA A 24 -26.71 30.41 1.79
CA ALA A 24 -28.02 29.76 1.71
C ALA A 24 -27.91 28.25 1.50
N ASP A 25 -27.03 27.81 0.61
CA ASP A 25 -26.74 26.39 0.34
C ASP A 25 -26.26 25.69 1.62
N LEU A 26 -25.31 26.31 2.32
CA LEU A 26 -24.72 25.73 3.52
C LEU A 26 -25.72 25.67 4.68
N ILE A 27 -26.52 26.72 4.87
CA ILE A 27 -27.60 26.72 5.86
C ILE A 27 -28.65 25.64 5.54
N ALA A 28 -29.04 25.50 4.27
CA ALA A 28 -30.03 24.51 3.83
C ALA A 28 -29.55 23.07 4.11
N LEU A 29 -28.27 22.80 3.87
CA LEU A 29 -27.63 21.51 4.16
C LEU A 29 -27.53 21.28 5.68
N LEU A 30 -27.00 22.25 6.43
CA LEU A 30 -26.78 22.12 7.87
C LEU A 30 -28.08 21.95 8.68
N ARG A 31 -29.22 22.43 8.17
CA ARG A 31 -30.54 22.20 8.79
C ARG A 31 -31.01 20.75 8.69
N ARG A 32 -30.53 20.00 7.69
CA ARG A 32 -30.89 18.59 7.46
C ARG A 32 -29.84 17.62 7.98
N ALA A 33 -28.64 18.12 8.22
CA ALA A 33 -27.53 17.36 8.75
C ALA A 33 -27.71 17.03 10.24
N GLU A 34 -27.24 15.86 10.62
CA GLU A 34 -27.23 15.42 12.02
C GLU A 34 -25.89 15.76 12.65
N ARG A 35 -25.89 16.58 13.70
CA ARG A 35 -24.66 16.87 14.45
C ARG A 35 -24.51 15.88 15.61
N LEU A 36 -23.40 15.17 15.62
CA LEU A 36 -23.04 14.22 16.68
C LEU A 36 -21.83 14.74 17.46
N THR A 37 -21.88 14.64 18.78
CA THR A 37 -20.75 14.89 19.69
C THR A 37 -20.42 13.58 20.40
N LEU A 38 -19.18 13.14 20.28
CA LEU A 38 -18.74 11.80 20.64
C LEU A 38 -17.59 11.90 21.66
N ALA A 39 -17.65 11.06 22.70
CA ALA A 39 -16.55 10.90 23.64
C ALA A 39 -15.45 10.01 23.04
N ASP A 40 -14.26 10.02 23.66
CA ASP A 40 -13.12 9.21 23.22
C ASP A 40 -13.50 7.72 23.13
N GLY A 41 -13.11 7.08 22.01
CA GLY A 41 -13.41 5.68 21.72
C GLY A 41 -14.87 5.39 21.35
N GLN A 42 -15.78 6.36 21.40
CA GLN A 42 -17.17 6.15 21.01
C GLN A 42 -17.28 5.90 19.50
N LEU A 43 -18.02 4.85 19.13
CA LEU A 43 -18.21 4.47 17.74
C LEU A 43 -19.16 5.44 17.02
N VAL A 44 -18.74 5.88 15.84
CA VAL A 44 -19.59 6.56 14.84
C VAL A 44 -20.46 5.51 14.14
N PHE A 45 -19.84 4.42 13.69
CA PHE A 45 -20.50 3.26 13.10
C PHE A 45 -19.59 2.02 13.19
N ARG A 46 -20.17 0.83 12.93
CA ARG A 46 -19.47 -0.45 12.95
C ARG A 46 -19.34 -1.06 11.56
N GLU A 47 -18.26 -1.80 11.33
CA GLU A 47 -18.07 -2.67 10.16
C GLU A 47 -19.28 -3.60 9.99
N GLY A 48 -19.71 -3.81 8.74
CA GLY A 48 -20.86 -4.65 8.39
C GLY A 48 -22.24 -4.01 8.61
N THR A 49 -22.33 -2.83 9.24
CA THR A 49 -23.63 -2.13 9.35
C THR A 49 -24.03 -1.46 8.02
N PRO A 50 -25.33 -1.20 7.76
CA PRO A 50 -25.74 -0.48 6.56
C PRO A 50 -25.09 0.91 6.47
N GLY A 51 -24.59 1.26 5.29
CA GLY A 51 -24.05 2.59 5.03
C GLY A 51 -25.07 3.48 4.34
N ASN A 52 -25.84 4.28 5.08
CA ASN A 52 -26.80 5.24 4.49
C ASN A 52 -26.48 6.71 4.85
N LYS A 53 -25.30 6.95 5.43
CA LYS A 53 -24.84 8.26 5.86
C LYS A 53 -23.34 8.43 5.60
N MET A 54 -22.93 9.61 5.16
CA MET A 54 -21.53 10.04 5.25
C MET A 54 -21.35 11.00 6.40
N PHE A 55 -20.10 11.21 6.81
CA PHE A 55 -19.75 12.06 7.93
C PHE A 55 -18.62 13.03 7.54
N VAL A 56 -18.69 14.22 8.12
CA VAL A 56 -17.66 15.25 8.02
C VAL A 56 -17.17 15.57 9.42
N ILE A 57 -15.85 15.58 9.65
CA ILE A 57 -15.27 15.88 10.95
C ILE A 57 -15.24 17.41 11.13
N LEU A 58 -16.03 17.93 12.07
CA LEU A 58 -16.04 19.35 12.41
C LEU A 58 -14.98 19.69 13.45
N ALA A 59 -14.65 18.79 14.36
CA ALA A 59 -13.59 18.97 15.35
C ALA A 59 -13.16 17.60 15.91
N GLY A 60 -11.92 17.51 16.38
CA GLY A 60 -11.33 16.26 16.86
C GLY A 60 -10.85 15.36 15.72
N ALA A 61 -10.75 14.07 15.99
CA ALA A 61 -10.28 13.07 15.05
C ALA A 61 -11.12 11.79 15.09
N VAL A 62 -11.06 11.01 14.02
CA VAL A 62 -11.74 9.71 13.89
C VAL A 62 -10.73 8.65 13.45
N ARG A 63 -10.66 7.55 14.18
CA ARG A 63 -9.87 6.37 13.84
C ARG A 63 -10.73 5.41 13.03
N ILE A 64 -10.17 4.94 11.91
CA ILE A 64 -10.76 3.89 11.08
C ILE A 64 -9.99 2.60 11.31
N SER A 65 -10.68 1.53 11.67
CA SER A 65 -10.08 0.22 11.95
C SER A 65 -10.86 -0.92 11.34
N ARG A 66 -10.18 -1.98 10.89
CA ARG A 66 -10.78 -3.13 10.21
C ARG A 66 -10.33 -4.44 10.83
N ARG A 67 -11.21 -5.44 10.85
CA ARG A 67 -10.87 -6.80 11.32
C ARG A 67 -10.52 -7.70 10.14
N LEU A 68 -9.23 -7.79 9.81
CA LEU A 68 -8.71 -8.63 8.72
C LEU A 68 -8.46 -10.08 9.18
N GLY A 69 -9.46 -10.75 9.76
CA GLY A 69 -9.35 -12.16 10.18
C GLY A 69 -8.36 -12.42 11.34
N LEU A 70 -7.84 -11.38 11.97
CA LEU A 70 -6.96 -11.41 13.14
C LEU A 70 -7.77 -11.18 14.43
N GLU A 71 -7.23 -11.59 15.59
CA GLU A 71 -7.88 -11.41 16.90
C GLU A 71 -8.06 -9.92 17.28
N GLN A 72 -7.32 -9.00 16.65
CA GLN A 72 -7.38 -7.56 16.92
C GLN A 72 -7.67 -6.75 15.66
N ALA A 73 -8.41 -5.64 15.83
CA ALA A 73 -8.70 -4.71 14.75
C ALA A 73 -7.45 -3.87 14.42
N GLU A 74 -7.09 -3.81 13.15
CA GLU A 74 -5.95 -3.04 12.66
C GLU A 74 -6.40 -1.60 12.35
N VAL A 75 -5.60 -0.61 12.75
CA VAL A 75 -5.86 0.80 12.45
C VAL A 75 -5.37 1.10 11.04
N ILE A 76 -6.29 1.38 10.13
CA ILE A 76 -5.97 1.64 8.72
C ILE A 76 -5.86 3.14 8.39
N ALA A 77 -6.50 4.00 9.19
CA ALA A 77 -6.38 5.45 9.03
C ALA A 77 -6.76 6.20 10.32
N THR A 78 -6.23 7.42 10.47
CA THR A 78 -6.73 8.43 11.42
C THR A 78 -7.04 9.69 10.62
N LEU A 79 -8.27 10.18 10.75
CA LEU A 79 -8.80 11.33 10.01
C LEU A 79 -8.99 12.51 10.96
N GLU A 80 -8.81 13.72 10.45
CA GLU A 80 -8.79 14.94 11.25
C GLU A 80 -9.91 15.92 10.83
N GLY A 81 -10.01 17.04 11.56
CA GLY A 81 -10.98 18.10 11.26
C GLY A 81 -10.91 18.57 9.80
N GLY A 82 -12.03 18.48 9.09
CA GLY A 82 -12.15 18.78 7.66
C GLY A 82 -12.30 17.54 6.77
N ASP A 83 -11.88 16.37 7.25
CA ASP A 83 -12.00 15.13 6.49
C ASP A 83 -13.43 14.62 6.41
N CYS A 84 -13.73 13.98 5.28
CA CYS A 84 -14.96 13.24 5.05
C CYS A 84 -14.69 11.72 5.09
N PHE A 85 -15.66 10.95 5.59
CA PHE A 85 -15.59 9.48 5.68
C PHE A 85 -16.97 8.83 5.68
N GLY A 86 -17.00 7.52 5.43
CA GLY A 86 -18.24 6.74 5.41
C GLY A 86 -19.10 7.01 4.17
N GLU A 87 -18.52 7.58 3.13
CA GLU A 87 -19.19 7.88 1.86
C GLU A 87 -19.66 6.64 1.11
N MET A 88 -19.02 5.48 1.30
CA MET A 88 -19.13 4.40 0.32
C MET A 88 -20.55 3.86 0.28
N GLY A 89 -21.14 3.67 1.45
CA GLY A 89 -22.54 3.29 1.54
C GLY A 89 -23.52 4.28 0.92
N LEU A 90 -23.21 5.59 0.85
CA LEU A 90 -24.08 6.52 0.10
C LEU A 90 -24.01 6.31 -1.41
N ILE A 91 -22.87 5.81 -1.90
CA ILE A 91 -22.59 5.68 -3.34
C ILE A 91 -23.06 4.34 -3.88
N ASP A 92 -22.76 3.25 -3.16
CA ASP A 92 -22.99 1.88 -3.65
C ASP A 92 -23.91 1.05 -2.74
N THR A 93 -24.46 1.64 -1.67
CA THR A 93 -25.29 0.97 -0.65
C THR A 93 -24.61 -0.21 0.06
N ALA A 94 -23.29 -0.35 -0.08
CA ALA A 94 -22.55 -1.43 0.55
C ALA A 94 -22.55 -1.27 2.08
N PRO A 95 -22.43 -2.38 2.82
CA PRO A 95 -22.15 -2.34 4.25
C PRO A 95 -20.85 -1.58 4.55
N ARG A 96 -20.73 -1.02 5.76
CA ARG A 96 -19.51 -0.36 6.22
C ARG A 96 -18.33 -1.32 6.14
N SER A 97 -17.24 -0.89 5.50
CA SER A 97 -16.02 -1.69 5.31
C SER A 97 -15.06 -1.67 6.51
N ALA A 98 -15.33 -0.85 7.53
CA ALA A 98 -14.51 -0.68 8.71
C ALA A 98 -15.33 -0.09 9.88
N ASP A 99 -14.80 -0.24 11.10
CA ASP A 99 -15.22 0.50 12.29
C ASP A 99 -14.70 1.95 12.21
N ALA A 100 -15.50 2.89 12.69
CA ALA A 100 -15.09 4.29 12.87
C ALA A 100 -15.34 4.72 14.31
N ALA A 101 -14.29 5.16 15.01
CA ALA A 101 -14.35 5.57 16.41
C ALA A 101 -13.75 6.95 16.62
N ALA A 102 -14.35 7.75 17.51
CA ALA A 102 -13.79 9.04 17.92
C ALA A 102 -12.45 8.88 18.64
N VAL A 103 -11.56 9.84 18.44
CA VAL A 103 -10.29 9.99 19.17
C VAL A 103 -10.34 11.32 19.91
N GLY A 104 -10.43 11.26 21.25
CA GLY A 104 -10.76 12.40 22.08
C GLY A 104 -12.21 12.85 21.92
N GLU A 105 -12.50 14.09 22.36
CA GLU A 105 -13.78 14.73 22.06
C GLU A 105 -13.87 15.08 20.58
N THR A 106 -14.80 14.44 19.88
CA THR A 106 -14.96 14.58 18.43
C THR A 106 -16.37 15.03 18.07
N VAL A 107 -16.46 16.00 17.17
CA VAL A 107 -17.74 16.48 16.63
C VAL A 107 -17.79 16.14 15.15
N VAL A 108 -18.81 15.38 14.75
CA VAL A 108 -19.05 15.03 13.35
C VAL A 108 -20.41 15.52 12.87
N LEU A 109 -20.50 15.79 11.58
CA LEU A 109 -21.72 16.14 10.88
C LEU A 109 -22.10 14.97 9.96
N GLY A 110 -23.20 14.30 10.26
CA GLY A 110 -23.78 13.22 9.46
C GLY A 110 -24.73 13.75 8.38
N LEU A 111 -24.54 13.28 7.15
CA LEU A 111 -25.39 13.58 5.99
C LEU A 111 -25.94 12.25 5.45
N SER A 112 -27.26 12.08 5.50
CA SER A 112 -27.92 10.87 5.00
C SER A 112 -28.31 10.98 3.53
N ALA A 113 -28.52 9.82 2.88
CA ALA A 113 -29.00 9.77 1.51
C ALA A 113 -30.34 10.51 1.38
N GLU A 114 -31.23 10.35 2.36
CA GLU A 114 -32.54 11.00 2.41
C GLU A 114 -32.40 12.53 2.56
N ALA A 115 -31.50 12.98 3.43
CA ALA A 115 -31.21 14.41 3.59
C ALA A 115 -30.69 15.06 2.30
N LEU A 116 -29.95 14.29 1.48
CA LEU A 116 -29.46 14.73 0.17
C LEU A 116 -30.49 14.60 -0.95
N ALA A 117 -31.43 13.65 -0.86
CA ALA A 117 -32.50 13.45 -1.84
C ALA A 117 -33.57 14.55 -1.76
N ASP A 118 -33.90 15.01 -0.56
CA ASP A 118 -34.88 16.10 -0.32
C ASP A 118 -34.27 17.51 -0.45
N SER A 119 -33.14 17.60 -1.14
CA SER A 119 -32.40 18.85 -1.39
C SER A 119 -32.54 19.29 -2.85
N ASP A 120 -32.27 20.57 -3.10
CA ASP A 120 -32.18 21.11 -4.47
C ASP A 120 -31.16 20.28 -5.28
N ALA A 121 -31.57 19.80 -6.46
CA ALA A 121 -30.71 19.03 -7.36
C ALA A 121 -29.37 19.74 -7.66
N ALA A 122 -29.36 21.07 -7.72
CA ALA A 122 -28.14 21.86 -7.91
C ALA A 122 -27.20 21.84 -6.70
N LEU A 123 -27.76 21.77 -5.49
CA LEU A 123 -27.00 21.61 -4.24
C LEU A 123 -26.37 20.22 -4.17
N THR A 124 -27.19 19.19 -4.40
CA THR A 124 -26.77 17.78 -4.35
C THR A 124 -25.69 17.50 -5.40
N ALA A 125 -25.85 18.02 -6.63
CA ALA A 125 -24.83 17.89 -7.67
C ALA A 125 -23.50 18.58 -7.32
N ARG A 126 -23.54 19.74 -6.65
CA ARG A 126 -22.31 20.40 -6.16
C ARG A 126 -21.60 19.56 -5.10
N LEU A 127 -22.36 19.01 -4.16
CA LEU A 127 -21.83 18.16 -3.10
C LEU A 127 -21.11 16.95 -3.68
N TYR A 128 -21.73 16.23 -4.62
CA TYR A 128 -21.11 15.08 -5.29
C TYR A 128 -19.87 15.46 -6.12
N ARG A 129 -19.84 16.62 -6.79
CA ARG A 129 -18.65 17.07 -7.53
C ARG A 129 -17.46 17.37 -6.62
N ASN A 130 -17.70 18.07 -5.52
CA ASN A 130 -16.67 18.35 -4.52
C ASN A 130 -16.16 17.03 -3.91
N PHE A 131 -17.09 16.12 -3.65
CA PHE A 131 -16.77 14.80 -3.12
C PHE A 131 -15.88 13.97 -4.07
N ALA A 132 -16.24 13.86 -5.35
CA ALA A 132 -15.42 13.18 -6.36
C ALA A 132 -14.02 13.80 -6.50
N SER A 133 -13.91 15.12 -6.37
CA SER A 133 -12.63 15.82 -6.42
C SER A 133 -11.73 15.48 -5.24
N ILE A 134 -12.29 15.37 -4.03
CA ILE A 134 -11.57 14.96 -2.82
C ILE A 134 -11.09 13.52 -2.93
N LEU A 135 -11.95 12.59 -3.37
CA LEU A 135 -11.55 11.20 -3.59
C LEU A 135 -10.45 11.08 -4.65
N ALA A 136 -10.59 11.77 -5.78
CA ALA A 136 -9.58 11.76 -6.82
C ALA A 136 -8.24 12.34 -6.34
N ALA A 137 -8.27 13.36 -5.47
CA ALA A 137 -7.06 13.90 -4.86
C ALA A 137 -6.41 12.91 -3.89
N ARG A 138 -7.19 12.23 -3.05
CA ARG A 138 -6.69 11.17 -2.15
C ARG A 138 -6.06 10.02 -2.93
N VAL A 139 -6.74 9.53 -3.99
CA VAL A 139 -6.20 8.48 -4.87
C VAL A 139 -4.89 8.93 -5.52
N ARG A 140 -4.81 10.16 -6.04
CA ARG A 140 -3.56 10.70 -6.60
C ARG A 140 -2.44 10.78 -5.57
N ALA A 141 -2.72 11.31 -4.38
CA ALA A 141 -1.72 11.42 -3.31
C ALA A 141 -1.18 10.04 -2.89
N THR A 142 -2.07 9.05 -2.74
CA THR A 142 -1.68 7.66 -2.46
C THR A 142 -0.84 7.08 -3.60
N ASN A 143 -1.24 7.28 -4.86
CA ASN A 143 -0.48 6.81 -6.03
C ASN A 143 0.90 7.48 -6.11
N GLU A 144 1.01 8.78 -5.81
CA GLU A 144 2.29 9.49 -5.75
C GLU A 144 3.18 8.98 -4.61
N GLN A 145 2.61 8.65 -3.46
CA GLN A 145 3.34 8.05 -2.34
C GLN A 145 3.88 6.66 -2.71
N PHE A 146 3.07 5.81 -3.34
CA PHE A 146 3.53 4.54 -3.89
C PHE A 146 4.62 4.73 -4.95
N ALA A 147 4.45 5.70 -5.86
CA ALA A 147 5.47 6.01 -6.86
C ALA A 147 6.79 6.49 -6.23
N ARG A 148 6.75 7.26 -5.14
CA ARG A 148 7.94 7.70 -4.40
C ARG A 148 8.63 6.55 -3.67
N VAL A 149 7.87 5.65 -3.03
CA VAL A 149 8.41 4.45 -2.39
C VAL A 149 9.10 3.59 -3.45
N ASN A 150 8.43 3.32 -4.57
CA ASN A 150 9.00 2.54 -5.68
C ASN A 150 10.22 3.23 -6.31
N ALA A 151 10.23 4.57 -6.42
CA ALA A 151 11.38 5.31 -6.92
C ALA A 151 12.57 5.24 -5.96
N ARG A 152 12.33 5.35 -4.65
CA ARG A 152 13.36 5.20 -3.62
C ARG A 152 13.91 3.78 -3.57
N GLU A 153 13.05 2.79 -3.73
CA GLU A 153 13.44 1.38 -3.85
C GLU A 153 14.33 1.17 -5.09
N ARG A 154 13.94 1.67 -6.27
CA ARG A 154 14.78 1.63 -7.48
C ARG A 154 16.12 2.35 -7.29
N GLU A 155 16.14 3.49 -6.60
CA GLU A 155 17.38 4.22 -6.31
C GLU A 155 18.29 3.43 -5.36
N LEU A 156 17.74 2.86 -4.30
CA LEU A 156 18.47 2.01 -3.35
C LEU A 156 19.01 0.76 -4.05
N THR A 157 18.20 0.13 -4.89
CA THR A 157 18.59 -0.98 -5.75
C THR A 157 19.72 -0.57 -6.70
N GLY A 158 19.62 0.59 -7.36
CA GLY A 158 20.67 1.10 -8.22
C GLY A 158 21.98 1.35 -7.48
N ARG A 159 21.92 1.98 -6.30
CA ARG A 159 23.08 2.18 -5.41
C ARG A 159 23.66 0.85 -4.92
N PHE A 160 22.81 -0.14 -4.66
CA PHE A 160 23.25 -1.49 -4.27
C PHE A 160 23.93 -2.20 -5.44
N LYS A 161 23.38 -2.12 -6.67
CA LYS A 161 24.02 -2.66 -7.89
C LYS A 161 25.38 -2.00 -8.15
N GLU A 162 25.50 -0.69 -7.98
CA GLU A 162 26.77 0.04 -8.10
C GLU A 162 27.77 -0.37 -7.00
N LEU A 163 27.31 -0.47 -5.75
CA LEU A 163 28.12 -0.89 -4.62
C LEU A 163 28.58 -2.35 -4.79
N ALA A 164 27.69 -3.24 -5.21
CA ALA A 164 27.98 -4.64 -5.50
C ALA A 164 28.98 -4.77 -6.65
N GLY A 165 28.85 -3.97 -7.72
CA GLY A 165 29.84 -3.94 -8.81
C GLY A 165 31.22 -3.42 -8.35
N ARG A 166 31.25 -2.41 -7.47
CA ARG A 166 32.50 -1.89 -6.87
C ARG A 166 33.12 -2.87 -5.87
N LEU A 167 32.29 -3.59 -5.11
CA LEU A 167 32.70 -4.61 -4.18
C LEU A 167 33.01 -5.94 -4.87
N GLY A 168 32.53 -6.20 -6.08
CA GLY A 168 32.94 -7.36 -6.90
C GLY A 168 34.44 -7.37 -7.21
N ALA A 169 35.11 -6.22 -7.10
CA ALA A 169 36.58 -6.12 -7.18
C ALA A 169 37.30 -6.35 -5.83
N SER A 170 36.57 -6.39 -4.70
CA SER A 170 37.11 -6.56 -3.35
C SER A 170 36.46 -7.77 -2.68
N ARG A 171 37.26 -8.79 -2.36
CA ARG A 171 36.93 -10.08 -1.70
C ARG A 171 36.09 -10.07 -0.39
N ASN A 172 35.38 -8.99 -0.04
CA ASN A 172 34.45 -8.89 1.09
C ASN A 172 33.07 -8.45 0.55
N GLY A 173 31.95 -9.16 0.64
CA GLY A 173 31.56 -10.31 1.46
C GLY A 173 30.06 -10.16 1.70
N LEU A 174 29.23 -10.58 0.74
CA LEU A 174 27.76 -10.67 0.87
C LEU A 174 27.36 -11.98 1.59
N ARG A 175 28.30 -12.56 2.34
CA ARG A 175 28.10 -13.77 3.11
C ARG A 175 27.01 -13.54 4.14
N GLY A 176 25.94 -14.34 4.09
CA GLY A 176 24.82 -14.23 5.01
C GLY A 176 23.97 -12.97 4.86
N SER A 177 24.09 -12.22 3.76
CA SER A 177 23.28 -11.03 3.55
C SER A 177 21.80 -11.38 3.33
N GLU A 178 20.90 -10.53 3.83
CA GLU A 178 19.46 -10.62 3.57
C GLU A 178 19.11 -9.81 2.32
N LEU A 179 18.86 -10.50 1.21
CA LEU A 179 18.56 -9.98 -0.12
C LEU A 179 17.29 -10.62 -0.71
N ASN A 180 16.37 -11.05 0.17
CA ASN A 180 15.09 -11.60 -0.24
C ASN A 180 14.31 -10.56 -1.04
N HIS A 181 13.67 -10.99 -2.14
CA HIS A 181 12.94 -10.12 -3.08
C HIS A 181 13.80 -9.03 -3.76
N ALA A 182 15.12 -9.07 -3.63
CA ALA A 182 15.97 -8.04 -4.22
C ALA A 182 15.92 -8.07 -5.75
N ASP A 183 15.81 -6.88 -6.36
CA ASP A 183 16.04 -6.71 -7.79
C ASP A 183 17.54 -6.51 -8.04
N LEU A 184 18.19 -7.55 -8.54
CA LEU A 184 19.59 -7.57 -8.94
C LEU A 184 19.73 -7.82 -10.45
N GLU A 185 18.71 -7.48 -11.25
CA GLU A 185 18.75 -7.63 -12.69
C GLU A 185 20.00 -6.95 -13.28
N SER A 186 20.76 -7.69 -14.09
CA SER A 186 22.00 -7.27 -14.74
C SER A 186 23.11 -6.81 -13.78
N ALA A 187 23.03 -7.13 -12.50
CA ALA A 187 24.07 -6.79 -11.52
C ALA A 187 25.39 -7.54 -11.83
N SER A 188 26.53 -6.92 -11.54
CA SER A 188 27.82 -7.60 -11.57
C SER A 188 28.17 -8.13 -10.18
N LEU A 189 28.15 -9.45 -10.04
CA LEU A 189 28.45 -10.23 -8.84
C LEU A 189 29.58 -11.24 -9.10
N ARG A 190 30.43 -10.95 -10.08
CA ARG A 190 31.55 -11.81 -10.48
C ARG A 190 32.51 -11.96 -9.30
N GLY A 191 32.81 -13.20 -8.92
CA GLY A 191 33.69 -13.52 -7.80
C GLY A 191 33.13 -13.19 -6.42
N ALA A 192 31.84 -12.85 -6.30
CA ALA A 192 31.23 -12.46 -5.04
C ALA A 192 31.16 -13.64 -4.05
N ASP A 193 31.45 -13.39 -2.78
CA ASP A 193 31.19 -14.32 -1.68
C ASP A 193 29.76 -14.10 -1.15
N LEU A 194 28.85 -15.00 -1.52
CA LEU A 194 27.42 -15.02 -1.20
C LEU A 194 27.05 -16.24 -0.33
N ARG A 195 28.03 -16.84 0.35
CA ARG A 195 27.79 -18.04 1.15
C ARG A 195 26.71 -17.80 2.20
N GLY A 196 25.70 -18.66 2.23
CA GLY A 196 24.58 -18.54 3.17
C GLY A 196 23.72 -17.28 3.02
N ALA A 197 23.83 -16.52 1.93
CA ALA A 197 22.96 -15.39 1.67
C ALA A 197 21.50 -15.83 1.52
N LEU A 198 20.56 -14.97 1.93
CA LEU A 198 19.13 -15.17 1.74
C LEU A 198 18.69 -14.37 0.51
N LEU A 199 18.26 -15.07 -0.54
CA LEU A 199 17.94 -14.53 -1.86
C LEU A 199 16.62 -15.15 -2.38
N HIS A 200 15.71 -15.54 -1.49
CA HIS A 200 14.46 -16.12 -1.96
C HIS A 200 13.63 -15.07 -2.72
N ASP A 201 12.99 -15.49 -3.81
CA ASP A 201 12.23 -14.63 -4.74
C ASP A 201 13.04 -13.43 -5.32
N ALA A 202 14.36 -13.47 -5.31
CA ALA A 202 15.18 -12.40 -5.89
C ALA A 202 15.13 -12.42 -7.43
N ASN A 203 15.06 -11.24 -8.07
CA ASN A 203 15.24 -11.09 -9.51
C ASN A 203 16.74 -10.98 -9.81
N LEU A 204 17.33 -12.03 -10.38
CA LEU A 204 18.74 -12.14 -10.73
C LEU A 204 18.94 -12.20 -12.25
N ALA A 205 17.92 -11.80 -13.04
CA ALA A 205 17.92 -11.95 -14.48
C ALA A 205 19.08 -11.17 -15.12
N GLY A 206 19.81 -11.81 -16.05
CA GLY A 206 20.94 -11.20 -16.75
C GLY A 206 22.16 -10.87 -15.88
N ALA A 207 22.16 -11.19 -14.58
CA ALA A 207 23.27 -10.86 -13.69
C ALA A 207 24.52 -11.72 -13.98
N ASP A 208 25.69 -11.17 -13.67
CA ASP A 208 27.00 -11.82 -13.85
C ASP A 208 27.51 -12.39 -12.52
N PHE A 209 27.39 -13.69 -12.31
CA PHE A 209 27.86 -14.44 -11.14
C PHE A 209 29.07 -15.33 -11.44
N ARG A 210 29.83 -15.02 -12.50
CA ARG A 210 31.00 -15.84 -12.84
C ARG A 210 31.92 -15.97 -11.65
N GLU A 211 32.40 -17.17 -11.35
CA GLU A 211 33.30 -17.43 -10.21
C GLU A 211 32.71 -17.08 -8.82
N ALA A 212 31.39 -16.84 -8.70
CA ALA A 212 30.76 -16.51 -7.41
C ALA A 212 30.63 -17.74 -6.49
N ASP A 213 30.73 -17.52 -5.18
CA ASP A 213 30.59 -18.53 -4.14
C ASP A 213 29.23 -18.40 -3.45
N LEU A 214 28.28 -19.25 -3.84
CA LEU A 214 26.88 -19.27 -3.37
C LEU A 214 26.61 -20.45 -2.43
N ARG A 215 27.65 -21.04 -1.82
CA ARG A 215 27.49 -22.24 -1.00
C ARG A 215 26.54 -22.01 0.18
N GLY A 216 25.55 -22.90 0.30
CA GLY A 216 24.54 -22.83 1.36
C GLY A 216 23.57 -21.65 1.28
N ALA A 217 23.55 -20.89 0.17
CA ALA A 217 22.59 -19.80 -0.02
C ALA A 217 21.14 -20.32 -0.15
N ASP A 218 20.18 -19.52 0.31
CA ASP A 218 18.75 -19.75 0.07
C ASP A 218 18.32 -18.99 -1.18
N LEU A 219 18.06 -19.72 -2.25
CA LEU A 219 17.76 -19.21 -3.60
C LEU A 219 16.40 -19.72 -4.09
N ARG A 220 15.50 -20.08 -3.16
CA ARG A 220 14.15 -20.56 -3.51
C ARG A 220 13.42 -19.51 -4.34
N GLN A 221 12.79 -19.93 -5.43
CA GLN A 221 12.04 -19.04 -6.34
C GLN A 221 12.87 -17.88 -6.98
N ALA A 222 14.20 -17.89 -6.88
CA ALA A 222 15.02 -16.85 -7.51
C ALA A 222 15.00 -16.96 -9.04
N ASP A 223 14.96 -15.83 -9.74
CA ASP A 223 14.97 -15.80 -11.21
C ASP A 223 16.36 -15.52 -11.76
N PHE A 224 17.03 -16.55 -12.31
CA PHE A 224 18.33 -16.43 -12.96
C PHE A 224 18.25 -16.26 -14.49
N SER A 225 17.09 -15.93 -15.07
CA SER A 225 16.90 -15.92 -16.52
C SER A 225 17.97 -15.08 -17.24
N GLY A 226 18.73 -15.70 -18.15
CA GLY A 226 19.81 -15.05 -18.90
C GLY A 226 21.08 -14.72 -18.09
N ALA A 227 21.17 -15.14 -16.82
CA ALA A 227 22.35 -14.91 -16.00
C ALA A 227 23.59 -15.67 -16.49
N ARG A 228 24.78 -15.18 -16.13
CA ARG A 228 26.06 -15.84 -16.36
C ARG A 228 26.55 -16.48 -15.07
N LEU A 229 26.56 -17.81 -15.02
CA LEU A 229 26.91 -18.57 -13.81
C LEU A 229 28.16 -19.45 -14.04
N ASP A 230 28.98 -19.15 -15.05
CA ASP A 230 30.16 -19.96 -15.33
C ASP A 230 31.14 -19.99 -14.13
N HIS A 231 31.53 -21.19 -13.71
CA HIS A 231 32.33 -21.46 -12.50
C HIS A 231 31.70 -21.04 -11.15
N ALA A 232 30.39 -20.80 -11.07
CA ALA A 232 29.72 -20.50 -9.80
C ALA A 232 29.60 -21.76 -8.90
N ASP A 233 29.72 -21.60 -7.58
CA ASP A 233 29.59 -22.69 -6.61
C ASP A 233 28.29 -22.60 -5.80
N PHE A 234 27.32 -23.45 -6.14
CA PHE A 234 26.02 -23.60 -5.48
C PHE A 234 26.00 -24.75 -4.45
N SER A 235 27.16 -25.25 -4.00
CA SER A 235 27.17 -26.44 -3.14
C SER A 235 26.34 -26.23 -1.86
N GLY A 236 25.40 -27.14 -1.60
CA GLY A 236 24.50 -27.07 -0.45
C GLY A 236 23.45 -25.95 -0.49
N ALA A 237 23.31 -25.22 -1.60
CA ALA A 237 22.30 -24.18 -1.75
C ALA A 237 20.88 -24.75 -1.90
N ASP A 238 19.86 -23.97 -1.54
CA ASP A 238 18.45 -24.32 -1.78
C ASP A 238 17.91 -23.59 -3.01
N LEU A 239 17.70 -24.34 -4.10
CA LEU A 239 17.30 -23.84 -5.42
C LEU A 239 15.86 -24.26 -5.78
N ARG A 240 15.03 -24.64 -4.81
CA ARG A 240 13.67 -25.12 -5.08
C ARG A 240 12.83 -24.02 -5.74
N GLY A 241 12.38 -24.29 -6.96
CA GLY A 241 11.62 -23.35 -7.77
C GLY A 241 12.43 -22.20 -8.37
N ALA A 242 13.76 -22.23 -8.30
CA ALA A 242 14.59 -21.25 -9.00
C ALA A 242 14.46 -21.41 -10.52
N HIS A 243 14.43 -20.31 -11.26
CA HIS A 243 14.26 -20.28 -12.71
C HIS A 243 15.61 -20.12 -13.41
N PHE A 244 15.90 -20.97 -14.39
CA PHE A 244 17.19 -21.03 -15.09
C PHE A 244 17.04 -20.93 -16.62
N GLU A 245 16.16 -20.06 -17.13
CA GLU A 245 15.98 -19.92 -18.58
C GLU A 245 17.22 -19.25 -19.23
N LYS A 246 17.77 -19.83 -20.31
CA LYS A 246 18.89 -19.25 -21.10
C LYS A 246 20.16 -18.94 -20.28
N VAL A 247 20.47 -19.76 -19.29
CA VAL A 247 21.61 -19.54 -18.37
C VAL A 247 22.85 -20.30 -18.84
N ASP A 248 24.02 -19.66 -18.71
CA ASP A 248 25.32 -20.34 -18.90
C ASP A 248 25.79 -20.95 -17.56
N LEU A 249 25.71 -22.27 -17.47
CA LEU A 249 26.03 -23.08 -16.29
C LEU A 249 27.35 -23.86 -16.41
N ARG A 250 28.20 -23.55 -17.40
CA ARG A 250 29.43 -24.31 -17.62
C ARG A 250 30.33 -24.24 -16.39
N HIS A 251 30.79 -25.41 -15.94
CA HIS A 251 31.65 -25.57 -14.75
C HIS A 251 31.02 -25.13 -13.42
N ALA A 252 29.71 -24.88 -13.37
CA ALA A 252 29.03 -24.61 -12.12
C ALA A 252 28.97 -25.87 -11.24
N ASN A 253 29.14 -25.69 -9.93
CA ASN A 253 29.11 -26.77 -8.95
C ASN A 253 27.77 -26.78 -8.20
N PHE A 254 27.05 -27.89 -8.25
CA PHE A 254 25.75 -28.09 -7.58
C PHE A 254 25.80 -29.18 -6.49
N ALA A 255 26.98 -29.53 -6.00
CA ALA A 255 27.13 -30.62 -5.04
C ALA A 255 26.25 -30.41 -3.78
N GLY A 256 25.29 -31.32 -3.55
CA GLY A 256 24.37 -31.22 -2.41
C GLY A 256 23.34 -30.09 -2.49
N ALA A 257 23.21 -29.42 -3.63
CA ALA A 257 22.17 -28.42 -3.83
C ALA A 257 20.78 -29.06 -3.86
N ARG A 258 19.79 -28.39 -3.27
CA ARG A 258 18.38 -28.84 -3.28
C ARG A 258 17.70 -28.24 -4.51
N ILE A 259 17.49 -29.05 -5.53
CA ILE A 259 16.72 -28.68 -6.72
C ILE A 259 15.38 -29.40 -6.71
N GLN A 260 14.33 -28.71 -7.17
CA GLN A 260 13.03 -29.35 -7.46
C GLN A 260 12.72 -29.03 -8.91
N ALA A 261 12.49 -30.07 -9.72
CA ALA A 261 11.96 -29.89 -11.06
C ALA A 261 10.58 -29.23 -10.95
N LEU A 262 10.31 -28.21 -11.76
CA LEU A 262 8.94 -27.78 -12.05
C LEU A 262 8.26 -28.97 -12.72
N GLY A 263 7.59 -29.80 -11.91
CA GLY A 263 6.87 -30.95 -12.39
C GLY A 263 5.70 -30.47 -13.24
N ASP A 264 5.64 -30.99 -14.45
CA ASP A 264 4.42 -31.08 -15.25
C ASP A 264 3.25 -31.38 -14.32
N THR A 265 2.31 -30.44 -14.24
CA THR A 265 0.97 -30.78 -13.77
C THR A 265 0.49 -31.93 -14.66
N PRO A 266 0.07 -33.09 -14.13
CA PRO A 266 -0.64 -34.04 -14.94
C PRO A 266 -1.87 -33.30 -15.47
N GLU A 267 -1.95 -33.10 -16.78
CA GLU A 267 -3.22 -32.77 -17.43
C GLU A 267 -4.21 -33.84 -16.99
N THR A 268 -5.09 -33.47 -16.08
CA THR A 268 -6.25 -34.25 -15.71
C THR A 268 -7.15 -34.32 -16.93
N ALA A 269 -7.12 -35.47 -17.62
CA ALA A 269 -8.19 -35.92 -18.51
C ALA A 269 -9.38 -36.43 -17.69
#